data_AF-A0AAE0I6P5-F1
#
_entry.id   AF-A0AAE0I6P5-F1
#
_cell.length_a   1.000
_cell.length_b   1.000
_cell.length_c   1.000
_cell.angle_alpha   90.00
_cell.angle_beta   90.00
_cell.angle_gamma   90.00
#
_symmetry.space_group_name_H-M   'P 1'
#
loop_
_entity.id
_entity.type
_entity.pdbx_description
1 polymer ?
#
loop_
_entity_poly.entity_id
_entity_poly.type
_entity_poly.pdbx_seq_one_letter_code
_entity_poly.pdbx_strand_id
1 'polypeptide(L)'
;MTDSPRNKDWSFVNNAQINAPRIQDEVWESHKATILREYKDKGKTLEDVMKYMAQKHGFVATKRQYIHRIGTKWAVKKYKNGESSNRPRKPKRAPSPDNPEDDGSLTPAVKSEEQSFHSIPLPPRGRDKPVVQPCMDQYPIIEPYVLNLDAPNAEIWYRLLADMLAASGDQQSAFQIYAALFRELCRQNSPDLALAHACVSTAQTNTQFKEAQDIIELAANVVQESVAEPGTWDEFFDDALTAHSYDRPENSLNALDQYAEKLIEPNGPIDPRSSEFTKTLKLRSPALDIPLYLHVDYAGLRYNEDDGGDFFTETDPGLDVDKILRQFLDQQPAFADGLLDRPRGEDTQLLSKIPCLRECVGWCIEVLEQTPAIPEDIWTVGINDGDELQTTYKVLCSLWRTWITWIQNPFRYPSTSWSEHTVEQLGIPASSLLTTVVCMIMATNPTVEAGADNYYNAAATIQCIRRKASILNSTDPQTLLRRFLYQVRETSELRMTTTRLNNGPNVPLSTIAPFRKIIASALNLDLPALPEGTIIHPLIFPDLDKPGVAVVEERQRSSSAPEMGLVSHTTYSEPFSSVQWAG
;
A
#
# COMPACT_ATOMS: atom_id res chain seq x y z
N MET A 1 9.90 -35.14 56.04
CA MET A 1 8.87 -34.07 56.07
C MET A 1 9.40 -32.95 55.20
N THR A 2 8.55 -32.47 54.28
CA THR A 2 8.75 -31.49 53.18
C THR A 2 9.70 -31.89 52.06
N ASP A 3 9.18 -32.72 51.13
CA ASP A 3 9.68 -32.85 49.77
C ASP A 3 9.19 -31.67 48.91
N SER A 4 10.14 -31.02 48.25
CA SER A 4 9.92 -29.89 47.32
C SER A 4 9.86 -30.41 45.88
N PRO A 5 8.88 -30.02 45.04
CA PRO A 5 8.76 -30.57 43.70
C PRO A 5 9.73 -29.89 42.73
N ARG A 6 10.41 -30.76 41.97
CA ARG A 6 11.35 -30.48 40.88
C ARG A 6 10.76 -29.54 39.83
N ASN A 7 11.50 -28.47 39.55
CA ASN A 7 11.31 -27.59 38.40
C ASN A 7 11.65 -28.40 37.12
N LYS A 8 10.72 -28.46 36.17
CA LYS A 8 10.95 -29.08 34.86
C LYS A 8 11.53 -28.03 33.91
N ASP A 9 12.69 -28.37 33.35
CA ASP A 9 13.30 -27.76 32.18
C ASP A 9 12.31 -27.58 31.04
N TRP A 10 12.31 -26.36 30.46
CA TRP A 10 11.69 -26.05 29.18
C TRP A 10 12.83 -25.61 28.23
N SER A 11 13.52 -26.59 27.63
CA SER A 11 14.48 -26.33 26.56
C SER A 11 13.76 -26.03 25.24
N PHE A 12 14.27 -25.02 24.55
CA PHE A 12 13.80 -24.37 23.33
C PHE A 12 13.60 -25.32 22.13
N VAL A 13 12.48 -25.14 21.42
CA VAL A 13 12.23 -25.63 20.06
C VAL A 13 11.78 -24.43 19.21
N ASN A 14 12.31 -24.35 17.98
CA ASN A 14 12.05 -23.33 16.96
C ASN A 14 10.57 -22.93 16.83
N ASN A 15 10.28 -21.64 17.04
CA ASN A 15 8.95 -21.07 16.85
C ASN A 15 8.75 -20.61 15.40
N ALA A 16 8.31 -21.54 14.55
CA ALA A 16 7.24 -21.23 13.60
C ALA A 16 6.08 -20.58 14.37
N GLN A 17 5.25 -19.73 13.78
CA GLN A 17 4.01 -19.30 14.44
C GLN A 17 3.27 -20.55 14.94
N ILE A 18 3.37 -20.85 16.23
CA ILE A 18 2.63 -21.95 16.84
C ILE A 18 1.22 -21.43 16.88
N ASN A 19 0.49 -21.70 15.80
CA ASN A 19 -0.96 -21.62 15.76
C ASN A 19 -1.46 -22.21 17.07
N ALA A 20 -2.24 -21.41 17.81
CA ALA A 20 -2.74 -21.85 19.12
C ALA A 20 -3.30 -23.27 18.96
N PRO A 21 -2.86 -24.22 19.82
CA PRO A 21 -3.15 -25.64 19.61
C PRO A 21 -4.64 -25.84 19.38
N ARG A 22 -4.97 -26.63 18.36
CA ARG A 22 -6.36 -26.91 17.99
C ARG A 22 -7.06 -27.55 19.20
N ILE A 23 -8.06 -26.86 19.72
CA ILE A 23 -8.92 -27.38 20.79
C ILE A 23 -9.89 -28.37 20.14
N GLN A 24 -9.92 -29.60 20.67
CA GLN A 24 -10.78 -30.69 20.20
C GLN A 24 -12.26 -30.32 20.29
N ASP A 25 -13.05 -30.82 19.35
CA ASP A 25 -14.49 -30.50 19.21
C ASP A 25 -15.29 -30.91 20.45
N GLU A 26 -14.90 -32.00 21.11
CA GLU A 26 -15.53 -32.48 22.34
C GLU A 26 -15.39 -31.48 23.49
N VAL A 27 -14.24 -30.82 23.59
CA VAL A 27 -13.99 -29.79 24.60
C VAL A 27 -14.86 -28.57 24.32
N TRP A 28 -14.99 -28.17 23.05
CA TRP A 28 -15.90 -27.10 22.66
C TRP A 28 -17.36 -27.42 22.98
N GLU A 29 -17.83 -28.61 22.63
CA GLU A 29 -19.20 -29.03 22.88
C GLU A 29 -19.49 -29.12 24.39
N SER A 30 -18.52 -29.53 25.22
CA SER A 30 -18.67 -29.55 26.68
C SER A 30 -18.90 -28.15 27.28
N HIS A 31 -18.37 -27.10 26.65
CA HIS A 31 -18.50 -25.71 27.09
C HIS A 31 -19.57 -24.90 26.36
N LYS A 32 -20.13 -25.43 25.26
CA LYS A 32 -21.09 -24.75 24.38
C LYS A 32 -22.25 -24.10 25.10
N ALA A 33 -22.94 -24.85 25.97
CA ALA A 33 -24.09 -24.33 26.71
C ALA A 33 -23.72 -23.12 27.57
N THR A 34 -22.53 -23.13 28.18
CA THR A 34 -22.05 -22.02 29.02
C THR A 34 -21.69 -20.81 28.16
N ILE A 35 -20.95 -21.03 27.06
CA ILE A 35 -20.54 -19.95 26.14
C ILE A 35 -21.77 -19.26 25.56
N LEU A 36 -22.76 -20.03 25.09
CA LEU A 36 -23.99 -19.48 24.51
C LEU A 36 -24.85 -18.75 25.55
N ARG A 37 -24.94 -19.26 26.78
CA ARG A 37 -25.65 -18.56 27.87
C ARG A 37 -25.03 -17.20 28.18
N GLU A 38 -23.70 -17.14 28.29
CA GLU A 38 -23.02 -15.87 28.57
C GLU A 38 -23.08 -14.90 27.39
N TYR A 39 -22.92 -15.40 26.16
CA TYR A 39 -22.90 -14.57 24.95
C TYR A 39 -24.30 -14.09 24.53
N LYS A 40 -25.29 -14.99 24.48
CA LYS A 40 -26.63 -14.74 23.96
C LYS A 40 -27.60 -14.33 25.06
N ASP A 41 -27.72 -15.14 26.11
CA ASP A 41 -28.78 -14.93 27.12
C ASP A 41 -28.45 -13.76 28.05
N LYS A 42 -27.16 -13.58 28.38
CA LYS A 42 -26.67 -12.45 29.19
C LYS A 42 -26.15 -11.25 28.38
N GLY A 43 -26.09 -11.39 27.05
CA GLY A 43 -25.71 -10.30 26.15
C GLY A 43 -24.26 -9.82 26.22
N LYS A 44 -23.35 -10.57 26.87
CA LYS A 44 -21.94 -10.15 27.02
C LYS A 44 -21.23 -9.96 25.67
N THR A 45 -20.18 -9.14 25.67
CA THR A 45 -19.28 -9.02 24.52
C THR A 45 -18.46 -10.29 24.35
N LEU A 46 -17.86 -10.49 23.18
CA LEU A 46 -17.04 -11.68 22.94
C LEU A 46 -15.80 -11.70 23.86
N GLU A 47 -15.16 -10.55 24.05
CA GLU A 47 -14.02 -10.39 24.96
C GLU A 47 -14.40 -10.74 26.42
N ASP A 48 -15.58 -10.32 26.87
CA ASP A 48 -16.07 -10.64 28.22
C ASP A 48 -16.35 -12.14 28.39
N VAL A 49 -16.87 -12.80 27.35
CA VAL A 49 -17.10 -14.25 27.37
C VAL A 49 -15.76 -15.00 27.40
N MET A 50 -14.78 -14.57 26.61
CA MET A 50 -13.42 -15.15 26.64
C MET A 50 -12.79 -15.01 28.03
N LYS A 51 -12.85 -13.82 28.62
CA LYS A 51 -12.33 -13.57 29.97
C LYS A 51 -13.06 -14.41 31.02
N TYR A 52 -14.38 -14.52 30.90
CA TYR A 52 -15.20 -15.35 31.79
C TYR A 52 -14.82 -16.84 31.69
N MET A 53 -14.68 -17.37 30.47
CA MET A 53 -14.35 -18.78 30.24
C MET A 53 -12.93 -19.12 30.71
N ALA A 54 -11.96 -18.23 30.49
CA ALA A 54 -10.61 -18.38 31.02
C ALA A 54 -10.61 -18.41 32.55
N GLN A 55 -11.33 -17.49 33.20
CA GLN A 55 -11.33 -17.37 34.66
C GLN A 55 -12.13 -18.46 35.39
N LYS A 56 -13.28 -18.87 34.84
CA LYS A 56 -14.21 -19.80 35.52
C LYS A 56 -14.05 -21.24 35.09
N HIS A 57 -13.61 -21.48 33.86
CA HIS A 57 -13.54 -22.81 33.27
C HIS A 57 -12.12 -23.20 32.87
N GLY A 58 -11.12 -22.32 33.03
CA GLY A 58 -9.76 -22.58 32.57
C GLY A 58 -9.66 -22.74 31.04
N PHE A 59 -10.71 -22.34 30.32
CA PHE A 59 -10.82 -22.54 28.89
C PHE A 59 -10.27 -21.30 28.17
N VAL A 60 -9.07 -21.45 27.60
CA VAL A 60 -8.36 -20.38 26.89
C VAL A 60 -8.36 -20.70 25.40
N ALA A 61 -9.02 -19.87 24.62
CA ALA A 61 -9.07 -19.95 23.16
C ALA A 61 -8.90 -18.57 22.54
N THR A 62 -8.48 -18.50 21.28
CA THR A 62 -8.30 -17.22 20.58
C THR A 62 -9.64 -16.60 20.18
N LYS A 63 -9.67 -15.29 19.96
CA LYS A 63 -10.87 -14.58 19.50
C LYS A 63 -11.42 -15.18 18.20
N ARG A 64 -10.53 -15.51 17.25
CA ARG A 64 -10.88 -16.14 15.96
C ARG A 64 -11.56 -17.50 16.15
N GLN A 65 -11.06 -18.34 17.06
CA GLN A 65 -11.67 -19.65 17.37
C GLN A 65 -13.08 -19.51 17.95
N TYR A 66 -13.31 -18.53 18.84
CA TYR A 66 -14.64 -18.23 19.37
C TYR A 66 -15.60 -17.73 18.28
N ILE A 67 -15.16 -16.82 17.41
CA ILE A 67 -15.97 -16.31 16.29
C ILE A 67 -16.39 -17.47 15.39
N HIS A 68 -15.44 -18.31 14.97
CA HIS A 68 -15.73 -19.47 14.12
C HIS A 68 -16.69 -20.46 14.79
N ARG A 69 -16.50 -20.74 16.08
CA ARG A 69 -17.39 -21.68 16.81
C ARG A 69 -18.81 -21.14 16.96
N ILE A 70 -18.96 -19.89 17.38
CA ILE A 70 -20.27 -19.28 17.63
C ILE A 70 -21.00 -18.98 16.31
N GLY A 71 -20.29 -18.40 15.34
CA GLY A 71 -20.84 -17.96 14.05
C GLY A 71 -21.05 -19.11 13.07
N THR A 72 -19.98 -19.84 12.75
CA THR A 72 -19.99 -20.86 11.69
C THR A 72 -20.49 -22.21 12.20
N LYS A 73 -19.92 -22.75 13.28
CA LYS A 73 -20.24 -24.13 13.73
C LYS A 73 -21.57 -24.24 14.49
N TRP A 74 -21.91 -23.26 15.31
CA TRP A 74 -23.15 -23.27 16.10
C TRP A 74 -24.26 -22.41 15.49
N ALA A 75 -23.98 -21.65 14.42
CA ALA A 75 -24.95 -20.81 13.72
C ALA A 75 -25.72 -19.84 14.63
N VAL A 76 -25.08 -19.32 15.69
CA VAL A 76 -25.73 -18.46 16.67
C VAL A 76 -25.59 -16.98 16.30
N LYS A 77 -26.69 -16.40 15.83
CA LYS A 77 -26.82 -14.95 15.62
C LYS A 77 -27.25 -14.27 16.91
N LYS A 78 -26.46 -13.29 17.39
CA LYS A 78 -26.72 -12.53 18.64
C LYS A 78 -27.97 -11.66 18.53
N TYR A 79 -28.17 -11.05 17.36
CA TYR A 79 -29.34 -10.26 17.06
C TYR A 79 -30.22 -11.07 16.10
N LYS A 80 -31.46 -11.36 16.50
CA LYS A 80 -32.50 -11.58 15.49
C LYS A 80 -32.58 -10.24 14.76
N ASN A 81 -32.23 -10.21 13.48
CA ASN A 81 -32.49 -9.03 12.64
C ASN A 81 -33.92 -8.60 12.95
N GLY A 82 -34.04 -7.46 13.63
CA GLY A 82 -35.32 -6.95 14.06
C GLY A 82 -36.19 -6.88 12.82
N GLU A 83 -37.30 -7.58 12.90
CA GLU A 83 -38.55 -7.28 12.23
C GLU A 83 -38.69 -5.76 12.20
N SER A 84 -38.23 -5.17 11.09
CA SER A 84 -38.16 -3.74 10.94
C SER A 84 -39.57 -3.22 11.14
N SER A 85 -39.72 -2.33 12.12
CA SER A 85 -40.94 -1.60 12.43
C SER A 85 -41.76 -1.33 11.17
N ASN A 86 -43.00 -1.79 11.20
CA ASN A 86 -44.06 -1.49 10.25
C ASN A 86 -44.22 0.05 10.14
N ARG A 87 -43.44 0.71 9.28
CA ARG A 87 -43.67 2.10 8.88
C ARG A 87 -44.80 2.09 7.86
N PRO A 88 -45.89 2.86 8.05
CA PRO A 88 -47.00 2.90 7.12
C PRO A 88 -46.50 3.41 5.76
N ARG A 89 -46.62 2.57 4.73
CA ARG A 89 -46.37 2.96 3.35
C ARG A 89 -47.34 4.09 2.97
N LYS A 90 -46.78 5.22 2.50
CA LYS A 90 -47.54 6.28 1.81
C LYS A 90 -48.33 5.67 0.63
N PRO A 91 -49.57 6.14 0.37
CA PRO A 91 -50.41 5.59 -0.68
C PRO A 91 -49.82 5.87 -2.08
N LYS A 92 -49.69 4.81 -2.88
CA LYS A 92 -49.34 4.85 -4.31
C LYS A 92 -50.47 5.52 -5.09
N ARG A 93 -50.10 6.48 -5.94
CA ARG A 93 -50.96 7.07 -6.99
C ARG A 93 -51.38 5.98 -7.99
N ALA A 94 -52.62 6.13 -8.47
CA ALA A 94 -53.30 5.23 -9.39
C ALA A 94 -52.60 5.07 -10.75
N PRO A 95 -52.73 3.90 -11.41
CA PRO A 95 -52.36 3.72 -12.82
C PRO A 95 -53.54 4.07 -13.75
N SER A 96 -53.22 4.69 -14.89
CA SER A 96 -54.12 4.74 -16.05
C SER A 96 -53.85 3.58 -17.01
N PRO A 97 -54.85 3.17 -17.83
CA PRO A 97 -54.87 1.89 -18.50
C PRO A 97 -54.56 1.96 -20.01
N ASP A 98 -54.49 0.75 -20.59
CA ASP A 98 -54.66 0.38 -22.01
C ASP A 98 -53.44 0.40 -22.94
N ASN A 99 -52.91 -0.79 -23.28
CA ASN A 99 -53.30 -1.52 -24.50
C ASN A 99 -52.54 -2.87 -24.68
N PRO A 100 -53.01 -3.76 -25.59
CA PRO A 100 -53.07 -5.20 -25.36
C PRO A 100 -52.03 -6.05 -26.12
N GLU A 101 -51.89 -7.28 -25.60
CA GLU A 101 -51.67 -8.58 -26.27
C GLU A 101 -50.95 -8.61 -27.63
N ASP A 102 -49.79 -9.29 -27.67
CA ASP A 102 -49.44 -10.14 -28.82
C ASP A 102 -48.66 -11.39 -28.36
N ASP A 103 -48.94 -12.46 -29.10
CA ASP A 103 -48.78 -13.88 -28.88
C ASP A 103 -47.37 -14.38 -29.26
N GLY A 104 -47.01 -15.57 -28.76
CA GLY A 104 -46.20 -16.49 -29.56
C GLY A 104 -44.85 -16.96 -29.01
N SER A 105 -44.85 -18.26 -28.68
CA SER A 105 -43.85 -19.24 -29.15
C SER A 105 -42.65 -19.63 -28.25
N LEU A 106 -42.85 -20.77 -27.57
CA LEU A 106 -42.05 -22.01 -27.59
C LEU A 106 -40.58 -21.98 -28.11
N THR A 107 -39.67 -22.54 -27.31
CA THR A 107 -38.80 -23.75 -27.54
C THR A 107 -37.51 -23.68 -26.64
N PRO A 108 -36.59 -24.66 -26.63
CA PRO A 108 -36.64 -25.83 -25.75
C PRO A 108 -35.37 -26.05 -24.90
N ALA A 109 -35.43 -27.09 -24.06
CA ALA A 109 -34.36 -27.58 -23.19
C ALA A 109 -33.01 -27.82 -23.89
N VAL A 110 -31.94 -27.25 -23.31
CA VAL A 110 -30.55 -27.55 -23.66
C VAL A 110 -29.98 -28.55 -22.66
N LYS A 111 -29.36 -29.59 -23.22
CA LYS A 111 -28.71 -30.71 -22.55
C LYS A 111 -27.40 -30.25 -21.88
N SER A 112 -27.15 -30.77 -20.69
CA SER A 112 -25.88 -30.69 -20.00
C SER A 112 -24.91 -31.70 -20.61
N GLU A 113 -23.80 -31.22 -21.17
CA GLU A 113 -22.61 -32.01 -21.47
C GLU A 113 -21.51 -31.65 -20.46
N GLU A 114 -20.97 -32.67 -19.81
CA GLU A 114 -19.80 -32.61 -18.96
C GLU A 114 -18.56 -32.34 -19.82
N GLN A 115 -17.86 -31.23 -19.55
CA GLN A 115 -16.55 -30.95 -20.14
C GLN A 115 -15.50 -30.72 -19.04
N SER A 116 -14.60 -31.70 -18.98
CA SER A 116 -13.20 -31.70 -18.54
C SER A 116 -12.56 -30.33 -18.24
N PHE A 117 -12.17 -30.13 -16.98
CA PHE A 117 -11.27 -29.07 -16.54
C PHE A 117 -9.82 -29.39 -16.91
N HIS A 118 -9.24 -28.71 -17.90
CA HIS A 118 -7.81 -28.37 -17.94
C HIS A 118 -7.58 -27.23 -18.95
N SER A 119 -6.88 -26.18 -18.48
CA SER A 119 -6.52 -24.92 -19.17
C SER A 119 -7.55 -23.79 -19.01
N ILE A 120 -7.35 -22.90 -18.04
CA ILE A 120 -8.08 -21.62 -17.92
C ILE A 120 -7.30 -20.58 -18.75
N PRO A 121 -7.85 -20.06 -19.87
CA PRO A 121 -7.26 -18.94 -20.57
C PRO A 121 -7.55 -17.66 -19.78
N LEU A 122 -6.54 -16.82 -19.58
CA LEU A 122 -6.72 -15.38 -19.32
C LEU A 122 -7.73 -14.80 -20.32
N PRO A 123 -8.45 -13.71 -19.99
CA PRO A 123 -9.41 -13.11 -20.90
C PRO A 123 -8.80 -12.98 -22.30
N PRO A 124 -9.48 -13.50 -23.35
CA PRO A 124 -8.90 -13.54 -24.68
C PRO A 124 -8.53 -12.12 -25.11
N ARG A 125 -7.33 -11.94 -25.68
CA ARG A 125 -6.91 -10.72 -26.41
C ARG A 125 -7.76 -10.45 -27.67
N GLY A 126 -8.98 -10.99 -27.75
CA GLY A 126 -9.89 -10.95 -28.88
C GLY A 126 -11.26 -10.43 -28.48
N ARG A 127 -11.71 -9.40 -29.22
CA ARG A 127 -13.02 -8.74 -29.17
C ARG A 127 -14.16 -9.73 -29.01
N ASP A 128 -14.87 -9.66 -27.87
CA ASP A 128 -16.33 -9.73 -27.75
C ASP A 128 -16.71 -9.47 -26.27
N LYS A 129 -16.99 -8.20 -25.93
CA LYS A 129 -17.36 -7.76 -24.57
C LYS A 129 -18.88 -7.95 -24.36
N PRO A 130 -19.35 -8.65 -23.30
CA PRO A 130 -20.77 -8.64 -22.94
C PRO A 130 -21.14 -7.29 -22.31
N VAL A 131 -22.17 -6.65 -22.86
CA VAL A 131 -22.73 -5.39 -22.34
C VAL A 131 -23.65 -5.72 -21.16
N VAL A 132 -23.13 -5.57 -19.95
CA VAL A 132 -23.95 -5.45 -18.74
C VAL A 132 -23.84 -4.01 -18.25
N GLN A 133 -24.98 -3.32 -18.15
CA GLN A 133 -25.09 -1.91 -17.81
C GLN A 133 -25.40 -1.75 -16.32
N PRO A 134 -24.47 -1.26 -15.47
CA PRO A 134 -24.75 -0.95 -14.07
C PRO A 134 -25.29 0.47 -13.91
N CYS A 135 -26.22 0.65 -12.97
CA CYS A 135 -26.82 1.93 -12.58
C CYS A 135 -25.90 2.66 -11.59
N MET A 136 -25.15 3.65 -12.09
CA MET A 136 -24.25 4.54 -11.31
C MET A 136 -24.34 5.98 -11.85
N ASP A 137 -25.56 6.51 -11.95
CA ASP A 137 -25.90 7.76 -12.65
C ASP A 137 -25.77 9.05 -11.80
N GLN A 138 -24.86 9.14 -10.82
CA GLN A 138 -24.77 10.35 -9.98
C GLN A 138 -23.38 10.96 -9.78
N TYR A 139 -22.38 10.57 -10.58
CA TYR A 139 -21.20 11.42 -10.71
C TYR A 139 -21.43 12.44 -11.83
N PRO A 140 -21.20 13.75 -11.59
CA PRO A 140 -21.30 14.74 -12.65
C PRO A 140 -20.37 14.35 -13.78
N ILE A 141 -20.87 14.42 -15.02
CA ILE A 141 -20.02 14.26 -16.21
C ILE A 141 -18.97 15.36 -16.13
N ILE A 142 -17.71 14.98 -15.88
CA ILE A 142 -16.60 15.92 -15.82
C ILE A 142 -16.19 16.20 -17.26
N GLU A 143 -16.26 17.47 -17.66
CA GLU A 143 -15.77 17.88 -18.96
C GLU A 143 -14.27 17.54 -19.09
N PRO A 144 -13.80 17.06 -20.26
CA PRO A 144 -12.39 16.74 -20.45
C PRO A 144 -11.52 17.95 -20.14
N TYR A 145 -10.50 17.76 -19.31
CA TYR A 145 -9.53 18.80 -18.99
C TYR A 145 -8.68 19.11 -20.23
N VAL A 146 -8.61 20.40 -20.61
CA VAL A 146 -7.87 20.86 -21.79
C VAL A 146 -6.53 21.43 -21.34
N LEU A 147 -5.44 20.83 -21.84
CA LEU A 147 -4.08 21.27 -21.54
C LEU A 147 -3.67 22.43 -22.46
N ASN A 148 -3.07 23.47 -21.88
CA ASN A 148 -2.39 24.49 -22.66
C ASN A 148 -0.90 24.11 -22.83
N LEU A 149 -0.58 23.46 -23.95
CA LEU A 149 0.78 22.97 -24.25
C LEU A 149 1.59 23.93 -25.14
N ASP A 150 1.11 25.16 -25.34
CA ASP A 150 1.79 26.15 -26.18
C ASP A 150 3.09 26.67 -25.55
N ALA A 151 3.23 26.56 -24.22
CA ALA A 151 4.41 27.00 -23.50
C ALA A 151 5.55 25.97 -23.59
N PRO A 152 6.82 26.41 -23.65
CA PRO A 152 7.95 25.49 -23.61
C PRO A 152 7.95 24.68 -22.30
N ASN A 153 8.20 23.39 -22.42
CA ASN A 153 8.18 22.43 -21.31
C ASN A 153 6.82 22.27 -20.60
N ALA A 154 5.71 22.75 -21.19
CA ALA A 154 4.38 22.61 -20.59
C ALA A 154 4.04 21.15 -20.25
N GLU A 155 4.41 20.20 -21.11
CA GLU A 155 4.24 18.77 -20.86
C GLU A 155 4.92 18.32 -19.54
N ILE A 156 6.19 18.70 -19.35
CA ILE A 156 6.96 18.39 -18.15
C ILE A 156 6.29 19.01 -16.92
N TRP A 157 5.80 20.24 -17.03
CA TRP A 157 5.15 20.93 -15.93
C TRP A 157 3.79 20.33 -15.56
N TYR A 158 2.97 19.95 -16.55
CA TYR A 158 1.71 19.26 -16.27
C TYR A 158 1.94 17.88 -15.69
N ARG A 159 2.96 17.14 -16.15
CA ARG A 159 3.34 15.86 -15.55
C ARG A 159 3.75 16.04 -14.09
N LEU A 160 4.59 17.03 -13.81
CA LEU A 160 5.04 17.34 -12.45
C LEU A 160 3.88 17.78 -11.54
N LEU A 161 2.94 18.58 -12.07
CA LEU A 161 1.69 18.93 -11.39
C LEU A 161 0.87 17.68 -11.05
N ALA A 162 0.63 16.80 -12.02
CA ALA A 162 -0.12 15.57 -11.83
C ALA A 162 0.54 14.64 -10.80
N ASP A 163 1.86 14.46 -10.88
CA ASP A 163 2.61 13.62 -9.93
C ASP A 163 2.47 14.17 -8.50
N MET A 164 2.49 15.49 -8.32
CA MET A 164 2.33 16.12 -7.01
C MET A 164 0.89 16.04 -6.48
N LEU A 165 -0.11 16.18 -7.35
CA LEU A 165 -1.52 15.98 -6.98
C LEU A 165 -1.78 14.52 -6.58
N ALA A 166 -1.25 13.55 -7.33
CA ALA A 166 -1.33 12.13 -7.00
C ALA A 166 -0.62 11.83 -5.67
N ALA A 167 0.59 12.37 -5.46
CA ALA A 167 1.34 12.16 -4.23
C ALA A 167 0.62 12.75 -3.01
N SER A 168 -0.05 13.90 -3.16
CA SER A 168 -0.83 14.57 -2.12
C SER A 168 -2.26 14.01 -1.92
N GLY A 169 -2.64 12.96 -2.66
CA GLY A 169 -3.91 12.25 -2.48
C GLY A 169 -5.07 12.74 -3.35
N ASP A 170 -4.86 13.74 -4.22
CA ASP A 170 -5.82 14.20 -5.24
C ASP A 170 -5.67 13.39 -6.54
N GLN A 171 -6.06 12.12 -6.47
CA GLN A 171 -5.97 11.21 -7.62
C GLN A 171 -6.91 11.63 -8.75
N GLN A 172 -8.08 12.18 -8.42
CA GLN A 172 -9.07 12.65 -9.38
C GLN A 172 -8.50 13.69 -10.36
N SER A 173 -7.79 14.70 -9.85
CA SER A 173 -7.19 15.74 -10.69
C SER A 173 -5.95 15.23 -11.42
N ALA A 174 -5.15 14.41 -10.75
CA ALA A 174 -3.98 13.78 -11.35
C ALA A 174 -4.37 12.92 -12.57
N PHE A 175 -5.39 12.07 -12.41
CA PHE A 175 -5.94 11.26 -13.50
C PHE A 175 -6.33 12.09 -14.71
N GLN A 176 -7.06 13.20 -14.51
CA GLN A 176 -7.51 14.06 -15.61
C GLN A 176 -6.33 14.64 -16.39
N ILE A 177 -5.28 15.09 -15.68
CA ILE A 177 -4.08 15.64 -16.32
C ILE A 177 -3.31 14.54 -17.05
N TYR A 178 -3.09 13.38 -16.42
CA TYR A 178 -2.38 12.26 -17.05
C TYR A 178 -3.09 11.76 -18.31
N ALA A 179 -4.41 11.57 -18.24
CA ALA A 179 -5.21 11.10 -19.37
C ALA A 179 -5.26 12.13 -20.50
N ALA A 180 -5.25 13.43 -20.19
CA ALA A 180 -5.15 14.49 -21.19
C ALA A 180 -3.77 14.53 -21.85
N LEU A 181 -2.68 14.41 -21.06
CA LEU A 181 -1.30 14.39 -21.55
C LEU A 181 -1.08 13.17 -22.46
N PHE A 182 -1.58 12.00 -22.06
CA PHE A 182 -1.40 10.76 -22.80
C PHE A 182 -2.05 10.84 -24.18
N ARG A 183 -3.28 11.36 -24.25
CA ARG A 183 -3.96 11.58 -25.52
C ARG A 183 -3.20 12.53 -26.44
N GLU A 184 -2.62 13.58 -25.89
CA GLU A 184 -1.85 14.52 -26.70
C GLU A 184 -0.56 13.88 -27.23
N LEU A 185 0.17 13.17 -26.37
CA LEU A 185 1.34 12.41 -26.78
C LEU A 185 1.02 11.34 -27.83
N CYS A 186 -0.15 10.69 -27.74
CA CYS A 186 -0.63 9.81 -28.80
C CYS A 186 -0.90 10.55 -30.11
N ARG A 187 -1.48 11.75 -30.09
CA ARG A 187 -1.68 12.57 -31.30
C ARG A 187 -0.35 12.96 -31.96
N GLN A 188 0.71 13.08 -31.16
CA GLN A 188 2.07 13.36 -31.60
C GLN A 188 2.85 12.09 -32.02
N ASN A 189 2.20 10.91 -32.00
CA ASN A 189 2.81 9.59 -32.26
C ASN A 189 3.96 9.23 -31.31
N SER A 190 3.85 9.63 -30.05
CA SER A 190 4.89 9.47 -29.02
C SER A 190 4.27 9.03 -27.68
N PRO A 191 3.50 7.94 -27.61
CA PRO A 191 2.87 7.52 -26.37
C PRO A 191 3.92 7.18 -25.30
N ASP A 192 3.66 7.65 -24.07
CA ASP A 192 4.48 7.35 -22.91
C ASP A 192 3.78 6.27 -22.06
N LEU A 193 4.40 5.09 -21.97
CA LEU A 193 3.87 3.97 -21.18
C LEU A 193 3.83 4.29 -19.68
N ALA A 194 4.80 5.03 -19.16
CA ALA A 194 4.81 5.43 -17.75
C ALA A 194 3.62 6.34 -17.42
N LEU A 195 3.17 7.14 -18.40
CA LEU A 195 2.00 7.99 -18.27
C LEU A 195 0.69 7.18 -18.30
N ALA A 196 0.62 6.15 -19.15
CA ALA A 196 -0.49 5.19 -19.14
C ALA A 196 -0.60 4.48 -17.79
N HIS A 197 0.53 4.03 -17.24
CA HIS A 197 0.59 3.39 -15.92
C HIS A 197 0.15 4.34 -14.79
N ALA A 198 0.55 5.61 -14.86
CA ALA A 198 0.11 6.63 -13.91
C ALA A 198 -1.41 6.91 -14.01
N CYS A 199 -1.99 6.93 -15.21
CA CYS A 199 -3.45 7.02 -15.39
C CYS A 199 -4.18 5.88 -14.66
N VAL A 200 -3.71 4.65 -14.84
CA VAL A 200 -4.34 3.46 -14.22
C VAL A 200 -4.28 3.53 -12.70
N SER A 201 -3.12 3.90 -12.16
CA SER A 201 -2.88 3.98 -10.72
C SER A 201 -3.66 5.12 -10.03
N THR A 202 -4.17 6.08 -10.79
CA THR A 202 -4.91 7.24 -10.28
C THR A 202 -6.42 7.18 -10.55
N ALA A 203 -6.89 6.14 -11.23
CA ALA A 203 -8.31 5.95 -11.50
C ALA A 203 -9.05 5.62 -10.18
N GLN A 204 -10.14 6.35 -9.90
CA GLN A 204 -10.95 6.16 -8.69
C GLN A 204 -12.40 5.76 -9.00
N THR A 205 -12.91 6.18 -10.16
CA THR A 205 -14.32 5.96 -10.56
C THR A 205 -14.45 4.92 -11.65
N ASN A 206 -15.60 4.26 -11.76
CA ASN A 206 -15.90 3.31 -12.84
C ASN A 206 -15.67 3.89 -14.24
N THR A 207 -15.93 5.19 -14.43
CA THR A 207 -15.67 5.89 -15.70
C THR A 207 -14.18 6.03 -15.95
N GLN A 208 -13.40 6.43 -14.95
CA GLN A 208 -11.94 6.53 -15.06
C GLN A 208 -11.29 5.17 -15.28
N PHE A 209 -11.77 4.10 -14.63
CA PHE A 209 -11.25 2.75 -14.88
C PHE A 209 -11.51 2.30 -16.32
N LYS A 210 -12.69 2.60 -16.90
CA LYS A 210 -12.95 2.32 -18.34
C LYS A 210 -11.98 3.10 -19.24
N GLU A 211 -11.79 4.38 -18.95
CA GLU A 211 -10.85 5.22 -19.70
C GLU A 211 -9.40 4.76 -19.55
N ALA A 212 -8.99 4.33 -18.35
CA ALA A 212 -7.68 3.75 -18.08
C ALA A 212 -7.47 2.44 -18.85
N GLN A 213 -8.50 1.58 -18.94
CA GLN A 213 -8.47 0.38 -19.77
C GLN A 213 -8.25 0.74 -21.25
N ASP A 214 -8.99 1.71 -21.78
CA ASP A 214 -8.82 2.17 -23.16
C ASP A 214 -7.41 2.75 -23.40
N ILE A 215 -6.85 3.46 -22.42
CA ILE A 215 -5.47 4.01 -22.44
C ILE A 215 -4.44 2.88 -22.44
N ILE A 216 -4.56 1.85 -21.59
CA ILE A 216 -3.67 0.69 -21.59
C ILE A 216 -3.76 -0.06 -22.92
N GLU A 217 -4.98 -0.34 -23.41
CA GLU A 217 -5.19 -1.03 -24.68
C GLU A 217 -4.53 -0.25 -25.83
N LEU A 218 -4.65 1.08 -25.85
CA LEU A 218 -3.99 1.94 -26.83
C LEU A 218 -2.46 1.94 -26.69
N ALA A 219 -1.94 2.09 -25.46
CA ALA A 219 -0.51 2.06 -25.18
C ALA A 219 0.11 0.73 -25.63
N ALA A 220 -0.53 -0.38 -25.29
CA ALA A 220 -0.09 -1.73 -25.66
C ALA A 220 -0.06 -1.92 -27.18
N ASN A 221 -1.02 -1.37 -27.92
CA ASN A 221 -1.03 -1.47 -29.38
C ASN A 221 0.11 -0.69 -30.04
N VAL A 222 0.55 0.43 -29.43
CA VAL A 222 1.71 1.16 -29.96
C VAL A 222 3.02 0.52 -29.54
N VAL A 223 3.07 -0.06 -28.33
CA VAL A 223 4.27 -0.75 -27.81
C VAL A 223 4.41 -2.17 -28.38
N GLN A 224 3.39 -2.75 -29.03
CA GLN A 224 3.47 -4.09 -29.66
C GLN A 224 4.59 -4.25 -30.70
N GLU A 225 5.18 -3.17 -31.21
CA GLU A 225 6.42 -3.22 -32.01
C GLU A 225 7.66 -3.60 -31.16
N SER A 226 7.58 -3.46 -29.85
CA SER A 226 8.52 -3.84 -28.80
C SER A 226 7.87 -4.89 -27.89
N VAL A 227 7.60 -6.08 -28.42
CA VAL A 227 7.07 -7.21 -27.63
C VAL A 227 8.00 -7.45 -26.43
N ALA A 228 7.52 -7.16 -25.22
CA ALA A 228 8.23 -7.52 -23.99
C ALA A 228 8.55 -9.01 -24.04
N GLU A 229 9.81 -9.37 -23.81
CA GLU A 229 10.19 -10.78 -23.82
C GLU A 229 9.37 -11.52 -22.75
N PRO A 230 8.75 -12.66 -23.09
CA PRO A 230 7.97 -13.40 -22.13
C PRO A 230 8.86 -13.84 -20.94
N GLY A 231 8.31 -13.79 -19.73
CA GLY A 231 9.04 -14.09 -18.49
C GLY A 231 9.90 -12.93 -17.98
N THR A 232 9.53 -11.69 -18.32
CA THR A 232 10.14 -10.48 -17.76
C THR A 232 9.26 -9.89 -16.66
N TRP A 233 9.90 -9.15 -15.74
CA TRP A 233 9.16 -8.35 -14.77
C TRP A 233 8.33 -7.23 -15.42
N ASP A 234 8.70 -6.77 -16.64
CA ASP A 234 7.90 -5.80 -17.40
C ASP A 234 6.54 -6.39 -17.80
N GLU A 235 6.54 -7.60 -18.40
CA GLU A 235 5.30 -8.33 -18.72
C GLU A 235 4.46 -8.56 -17.45
N PHE A 236 5.11 -8.97 -16.37
CA PHE A 236 4.44 -9.22 -15.10
C PHE A 236 3.82 -7.94 -14.50
N PHE A 237 4.47 -6.79 -14.67
CA PHE A 237 3.96 -5.50 -14.24
C PHE A 237 2.77 -5.02 -15.09
N ASP A 238 2.85 -5.19 -16.42
CA ASP A 238 1.74 -4.89 -17.32
C ASP A 238 0.51 -5.77 -17.02
N ASP A 239 0.72 -7.04 -16.69
CA ASP A 239 -0.32 -7.95 -16.21
C ASP A 239 -0.94 -7.45 -14.89
N ALA A 240 -0.13 -6.95 -13.95
CA ALA A 240 -0.58 -6.41 -12.68
C ALA A 240 -1.46 -5.17 -12.86
N LEU A 241 -1.02 -4.24 -13.71
CA LEU A 241 -1.76 -3.01 -14.02
C LEU A 241 -3.04 -3.29 -14.78
N THR A 242 -2.98 -4.23 -15.72
CA THR A 242 -4.17 -4.74 -16.41
C THR A 242 -5.13 -5.28 -15.37
N ALA A 243 -4.72 -6.24 -14.54
CA ALA A 243 -5.56 -6.82 -13.49
C ALA A 243 -6.16 -5.74 -12.57
N HIS A 244 -5.38 -4.75 -12.15
CA HIS A 244 -5.85 -3.62 -11.35
C HIS A 244 -6.94 -2.81 -12.05
N SER A 245 -6.76 -2.50 -13.34
CA SER A 245 -7.77 -1.75 -14.11
C SER A 245 -9.09 -2.51 -14.30
N TYR A 246 -9.07 -3.85 -14.23
CA TYR A 246 -10.26 -4.71 -14.36
C TYR A 246 -10.87 -5.14 -13.01
N ASP A 247 -10.16 -4.97 -11.88
CA ASP A 247 -10.71 -5.25 -10.56
C ASP A 247 -11.68 -4.15 -10.13
N ARG A 248 -12.97 -4.35 -10.45
CA ARG A 248 -14.05 -3.42 -10.09
C ARG A 248 -14.73 -3.84 -8.79
N PRO A 249 -15.18 -2.89 -7.95
CA PRO A 249 -15.96 -3.19 -6.75
C PRO A 249 -17.28 -3.94 -7.02
N GLU A 250 -17.88 -3.73 -8.20
CA GLU A 250 -19.24 -4.21 -8.51
C GLU A 250 -19.29 -5.44 -9.42
N ASN A 251 -18.19 -5.76 -10.10
CA ASN A 251 -18.10 -6.85 -11.07
C ASN A 251 -16.68 -7.44 -11.05
N SER A 252 -16.13 -7.76 -9.87
CA SER A 252 -14.76 -8.27 -9.77
C SER A 252 -14.63 -9.48 -10.69
N LEU A 253 -13.91 -9.32 -11.80
CA LEU A 253 -13.58 -10.42 -12.70
C LEU A 253 -12.53 -11.35 -12.06
N ASN A 254 -12.36 -11.26 -10.73
CA ASN A 254 -11.29 -11.86 -9.95
C ASN A 254 -9.93 -11.66 -10.64
N ALA A 255 -9.74 -10.52 -11.32
CA ALA A 255 -8.58 -10.31 -12.17
C ALA A 255 -7.30 -10.17 -11.32
N LEU A 256 -7.41 -9.50 -10.17
CA LEU A 256 -6.32 -9.47 -9.19
C LEU A 256 -6.11 -10.82 -8.51
N ASP A 257 -7.16 -11.60 -8.28
CA ASP A 257 -7.02 -12.93 -7.70
C ASP A 257 -6.32 -13.87 -8.68
N GLN A 258 -6.70 -13.86 -9.96
CA GLN A 258 -6.02 -14.59 -11.04
C GLN A 258 -4.55 -14.15 -11.18
N TYR A 259 -4.28 -12.85 -11.02
CA TYR A 259 -2.93 -12.34 -10.99
C TYR A 259 -2.15 -12.82 -9.75
N ALA A 260 -2.79 -12.87 -8.57
CA ALA A 260 -2.20 -13.43 -7.36
C ALA A 260 -1.99 -14.95 -7.47
N GLU A 261 -2.87 -15.68 -8.15
CA GLU A 261 -2.72 -17.11 -8.44
C GLU A 261 -1.48 -17.36 -9.31
N LYS A 262 -1.18 -16.48 -10.29
CA LYS A 262 0.09 -16.55 -11.06
C LYS A 262 1.33 -16.41 -10.18
N LEU A 263 1.26 -15.70 -9.04
CA LEU A 263 2.38 -15.64 -8.08
C LEU A 263 2.60 -16.99 -7.38
N ILE A 264 1.58 -17.83 -7.32
CA ILE A 264 1.59 -19.11 -6.61
C ILE A 264 1.89 -20.27 -7.56
N GLU A 265 1.33 -20.29 -8.78
CA GLU A 265 1.38 -21.44 -9.67
C GLU A 265 2.75 -21.64 -10.34
N PRO A 266 3.49 -22.72 -10.02
CA PRO A 266 4.71 -23.06 -10.72
C PRO A 266 4.46 -24.35 -11.51
N ASN A 267 3.80 -24.28 -12.67
CA ASN A 267 3.82 -25.29 -13.75
C ASN A 267 4.19 -26.76 -13.38
N GLY A 268 3.54 -27.38 -12.39
CA GLY A 268 3.84 -28.77 -12.03
C GLY A 268 3.28 -29.27 -10.69
N PRO A 269 3.09 -30.61 -10.56
CA PRO A 269 2.52 -31.26 -9.38
C PRO A 269 3.47 -31.36 -8.17
N ILE A 270 4.48 -30.49 -8.06
CA ILE A 270 5.47 -30.55 -6.97
C ILE A 270 5.52 -29.22 -6.23
N ASP A 271 4.89 -29.25 -5.06
CA ASP A 271 4.98 -28.30 -3.94
C ASP A 271 4.40 -26.88 -4.18
N PRO A 272 3.14 -26.63 -3.77
CA PRO A 272 2.53 -25.29 -3.69
C PRO A 272 3.24 -24.31 -2.73
N ARG A 273 4.44 -24.65 -2.23
CA ARG A 273 5.29 -23.81 -1.37
C ARG A 273 6.53 -23.26 -2.08
N SER A 274 6.77 -23.66 -3.33
CA SER A 274 7.93 -23.20 -4.11
C SER A 274 7.59 -21.93 -4.87
N SER A 275 7.70 -20.80 -4.19
CA SER A 275 7.61 -19.46 -4.77
C SER A 275 8.84 -19.11 -5.63
N GLU A 276 9.24 -20.04 -6.49
CA GLU A 276 10.40 -19.90 -7.38
C GLU A 276 10.04 -19.20 -8.70
N PHE A 277 8.76 -19.01 -9.01
CA PHE A 277 8.32 -18.31 -10.21
C PHE A 277 8.98 -16.93 -10.32
N THR A 278 8.97 -16.13 -9.24
CA THR A 278 9.60 -14.80 -9.23
C THR A 278 11.10 -14.89 -9.56
N LYS A 279 11.80 -15.94 -9.09
CA LYS A 279 13.23 -16.16 -9.38
C LYS A 279 13.51 -16.41 -10.86
N THR A 280 12.51 -16.83 -11.63
CA THR A 280 12.65 -17.07 -13.07
C THR A 280 12.50 -15.79 -13.90
N LEU A 281 11.96 -14.72 -13.31
CA LEU A 281 11.72 -13.47 -14.02
C LEU A 281 13.03 -12.71 -14.25
N LYS A 282 13.22 -12.23 -15.48
CA LYS A 282 14.38 -11.38 -15.80
C LYS A 282 14.25 -10.03 -15.10
N LEU A 283 15.34 -9.65 -14.43
CA LEU A 283 15.57 -8.35 -13.77
C LEU A 283 15.17 -7.15 -14.64
N ARG A 284 14.47 -6.16 -14.06
CA ARG A 284 14.19 -4.88 -14.72
C ARG A 284 15.35 -3.90 -14.59
N SER A 285 15.23 -2.77 -15.31
CA SER A 285 16.12 -1.62 -15.29
C SER A 285 16.22 -0.88 -13.93
N PRO A 286 15.13 -0.60 -13.17
CA PRO A 286 15.27 0.15 -11.94
C PRO A 286 15.93 -0.64 -10.81
N ALA A 287 16.65 0.07 -9.93
CA ALA A 287 17.33 -0.57 -8.81
C ALA A 287 16.37 -1.19 -7.78
N LEU A 288 15.18 -0.59 -7.62
CA LEU A 288 14.05 -1.07 -6.83
C LEU A 288 12.75 -0.60 -7.48
N ASP A 289 11.92 -1.51 -7.95
CA ASP A 289 10.64 -1.18 -8.59
C ASP A 289 9.49 -1.06 -7.57
N ILE A 290 9.28 0.15 -7.05
CA ILE A 290 8.26 0.43 -6.04
C ILE A 290 6.82 0.25 -6.57
N PRO A 291 6.45 0.72 -7.78
CA PRO A 291 5.11 0.46 -8.31
C PRO A 291 4.77 -1.03 -8.33
N LEU A 292 5.66 -1.87 -8.85
CA LEU A 292 5.42 -3.31 -8.89
C LEU A 292 5.35 -3.94 -7.50
N TYR A 293 6.22 -3.53 -6.57
CA TYR A 293 6.15 -3.94 -5.16
C TYR A 293 4.76 -3.69 -4.57
N LEU A 294 4.18 -2.50 -4.83
CA LEU A 294 2.86 -2.13 -4.34
C LEU A 294 1.73 -2.95 -4.98
N HIS A 295 1.81 -3.24 -6.28
CA HIS A 295 0.81 -4.08 -6.94
C HIS A 295 0.84 -5.52 -6.46
N VAL A 296 2.03 -6.09 -6.20
CA VAL A 296 2.17 -7.42 -5.62
C VAL A 296 1.60 -7.47 -4.20
N ASP A 297 1.90 -6.47 -3.37
CA ASP A 297 1.33 -6.38 -2.02
C ASP A 297 -0.19 -6.28 -2.05
N TYR A 298 -0.73 -5.36 -2.86
CA TYR A 298 -2.17 -5.18 -2.97
C TYR A 298 -2.88 -6.42 -3.50
N ALA A 299 -2.37 -7.06 -4.56
CA ALA A 299 -2.95 -8.30 -5.08
C ALA A 299 -2.93 -9.42 -4.02
N GLY A 300 -1.86 -9.55 -3.25
CA GLY A 300 -1.75 -10.54 -2.20
C GLY A 300 -2.69 -10.29 -1.02
N LEU A 301 -2.82 -9.04 -0.58
CA LEU A 301 -3.80 -8.65 0.44
C LEU A 301 -5.21 -8.93 -0.04
N ARG A 302 -5.51 -8.55 -1.29
CA ARG A 302 -6.81 -8.72 -1.92
C ARG A 302 -7.24 -10.18 -1.99
N TYR A 303 -6.33 -11.05 -2.44
CA TYR A 303 -6.51 -12.50 -2.48
C TYR A 303 -6.88 -13.05 -1.10
N ASN A 304 -6.17 -12.61 -0.06
CA ASN A 304 -6.42 -13.02 1.32
C ASN A 304 -7.72 -12.47 1.95
N GLU A 305 -8.30 -11.39 1.40
CA GLU A 305 -9.54 -10.78 1.90
C GLU A 305 -10.81 -11.49 1.44
N ASP A 306 -10.86 -11.98 0.20
CA ASP A 306 -12.06 -12.59 -0.40
C ASP A 306 -12.39 -13.98 0.19
N ASP A 307 -11.43 -14.62 0.83
CA ASP A 307 -11.58 -15.93 1.48
C ASP A 307 -12.37 -15.89 2.80
N GLY A 308 -12.91 -14.73 3.17
CA GLY A 308 -13.83 -14.56 4.29
C GLY A 308 -15.21 -15.22 4.12
N GLY A 309 -15.52 -15.74 2.93
CA GLY A 309 -16.72 -16.55 2.68
C GLY A 309 -16.59 -17.98 3.23
N ASP A 310 -17.63 -18.50 3.89
CA ASP A 310 -17.75 -19.81 4.56
C ASP A 310 -17.34 -21.08 3.74
N PHE A 311 -16.78 -20.95 2.53
CA PHE A 311 -16.49 -22.05 1.60
C PHE A 311 -15.06 -22.57 1.60
N PHE A 312 -14.09 -21.90 2.22
CA PHE A 312 -12.75 -22.48 2.36
C PHE A 312 -12.74 -23.55 3.45
N THR A 313 -12.45 -24.77 2.99
CA THR A 313 -12.10 -25.90 3.85
C THR A 313 -10.79 -25.58 4.60
N GLU A 314 -10.57 -26.21 5.76
CA GLU A 314 -9.41 -25.97 6.66
C GLU A 314 -8.00 -26.17 6.02
N THR A 315 -7.91 -26.30 4.70
CA THR A 315 -6.71 -26.73 3.96
C THR A 315 -6.02 -25.64 3.13
N ASP A 316 -6.61 -24.46 2.92
CA ASP A 316 -5.94 -23.38 2.18
C ASP A 316 -5.33 -22.34 3.14
N PRO A 317 -3.99 -22.27 3.28
CA PRO A 317 -3.34 -21.34 4.19
C PRO A 317 -3.33 -19.86 3.72
N GLY A 318 -3.85 -19.56 2.52
CA GLY A 318 -3.76 -18.22 1.93
C GLY A 318 -2.34 -17.86 1.48
N LEU A 319 -2.20 -16.68 0.87
CA LEU A 319 -0.92 -16.19 0.35
C LEU A 319 -0.05 -15.62 1.48
N ASP A 320 1.18 -16.10 1.62
CA ASP A 320 2.20 -15.47 2.47
C ASP A 320 2.81 -14.25 1.74
N VAL A 321 2.05 -13.14 1.72
CA VAL A 321 2.40 -11.88 1.03
C VAL A 321 3.78 -11.38 1.46
N ASP A 322 4.07 -11.41 2.77
CA ASP A 322 5.34 -10.95 3.31
C ASP A 322 6.53 -11.78 2.82
N LYS A 323 6.36 -13.10 2.61
CA LYS A 323 7.39 -13.94 2.01
C LYS A 323 7.61 -13.59 0.54
N ILE A 324 6.54 -13.34 -0.22
CA ILE A 324 6.62 -12.97 -1.65
C ILE A 324 7.29 -11.63 -1.82
N LEU A 325 6.91 -10.62 -1.04
CA LEU A 325 7.53 -9.29 -1.08
C LEU A 325 9.00 -9.33 -0.70
N ARG A 326 9.40 -10.15 0.28
CA ARG A 326 10.81 -10.36 0.60
C ARG A 326 11.58 -10.96 -0.57
N GLN A 327 11.02 -11.97 -1.23
CA GLN A 327 11.65 -12.57 -2.41
C GLN A 327 11.73 -11.62 -3.59
N PHE A 328 10.70 -10.79 -3.78
CA PHE A 328 10.74 -9.70 -4.75
C PHE A 328 11.92 -8.77 -4.47
N LEU A 329 12.06 -8.30 -3.22
CA LEU A 329 13.15 -7.41 -2.81
C LEU A 329 14.52 -8.06 -3.02
N ASP A 330 14.69 -9.33 -2.65
CA ASP A 330 15.94 -10.09 -2.81
C ASP A 330 16.40 -10.20 -4.25
N GLN A 331 15.46 -10.11 -5.19
CA GLN A 331 15.73 -10.18 -6.61
C GLN A 331 16.03 -8.82 -7.23
N GLN A 332 15.77 -7.69 -6.56
CA GLN A 332 16.00 -6.37 -7.15
C GLN A 332 17.51 -6.06 -7.26
N PRO A 333 17.98 -5.30 -8.27
CA PRO A 333 19.40 -4.98 -8.44
C PRO A 333 20.05 -4.34 -7.21
N ALA A 334 19.28 -3.57 -6.43
CA ALA A 334 19.73 -2.98 -5.17
C ALA A 334 20.12 -4.02 -4.10
N PHE A 335 19.59 -5.25 -4.17
CA PHE A 335 19.75 -6.29 -3.15
C PHE A 335 20.40 -7.59 -3.66
N ALA A 336 20.52 -7.75 -4.98
CA ALA A 336 20.98 -8.99 -5.65
C ALA A 336 22.38 -9.50 -5.23
N ASP A 337 23.21 -8.70 -4.55
CA ASP A 337 24.55 -9.12 -4.08
C ASP A 337 24.54 -9.99 -2.79
N GLY A 338 23.36 -10.49 -2.38
CA GLY A 338 23.19 -11.42 -1.27
C GLY A 338 23.18 -10.74 0.11
N LEU A 339 22.62 -9.54 0.18
CA LEU A 339 22.70 -8.66 1.37
C LEU A 339 21.84 -9.11 2.56
N LEU A 340 20.96 -10.10 2.43
CA LEU A 340 20.17 -10.57 3.58
C LEU A 340 20.86 -11.64 4.45
N ASP A 341 21.87 -12.34 3.94
CA ASP A 341 22.58 -13.42 4.67
C ASP A 341 24.05 -13.08 5.00
N ARG A 342 24.56 -11.90 4.60
CA ARG A 342 25.92 -11.49 4.99
C ARG A 342 25.97 -11.00 6.44
N PRO A 343 27.04 -11.35 7.18
CA PRO A 343 27.26 -10.82 8.53
C PRO A 343 27.40 -9.28 8.47
N ARG A 344 26.80 -8.61 9.47
CA ARG A 344 26.61 -7.16 9.73
C ARG A 344 27.82 -6.20 9.56
N GLY A 345 28.94 -6.63 8.97
CA GLY A 345 30.15 -5.84 8.83
C GLY A 345 30.28 -5.02 7.53
N GLU A 346 29.50 -5.32 6.49
CA GLU A 346 29.64 -4.72 5.14
C GLU A 346 28.37 -4.01 4.61
N ASP A 347 27.46 -3.61 5.51
CA ASP A 347 26.13 -3.06 5.17
C ASP A 347 26.16 -1.67 4.49
N THR A 348 27.32 -1.02 4.38
CA THR A 348 27.46 0.31 3.74
C THR A 348 27.16 0.33 2.24
N GLN A 349 27.12 -0.82 1.55
CA GLN A 349 26.94 -0.86 0.10
C GLN A 349 25.49 -0.70 -0.36
N LEU A 350 24.48 -0.97 0.48
CA LEU A 350 23.09 -1.00 0.03
C LEU A 350 22.56 0.40 -0.33
N LEU A 351 22.85 1.42 0.48
CA LEU A 351 22.50 2.81 0.12
C LEU A 351 23.40 3.42 -0.96
N SER A 352 24.53 2.79 -1.28
CA SER A 352 25.31 3.23 -2.45
C SER A 352 24.55 2.99 -3.76
N LYS A 353 23.56 2.09 -3.76
CA LYS A 353 22.71 1.77 -4.91
C LYS A 353 21.39 2.56 -4.96
N ILE A 354 20.92 3.08 -3.83
CA ILE A 354 19.73 3.96 -3.74
C ILE A 354 20.08 5.28 -3.02
N PRO A 355 21.07 6.05 -3.49
CA PRO A 355 21.47 7.29 -2.83
C PRO A 355 20.37 8.35 -2.83
N CYS A 356 19.45 8.33 -3.81
CA CYS A 356 18.40 9.35 -3.94
C CYS A 356 17.53 9.49 -2.69
N LEU A 357 17.28 8.40 -1.95
CA LEU A 357 16.49 8.43 -0.72
C LEU A 357 17.19 9.27 0.37
N ARG A 358 18.48 9.01 0.62
CA ARG A 358 19.24 9.75 1.63
C ARG A 358 19.52 11.18 1.18
N GLU A 359 19.82 11.39 -0.09
CA GLU A 359 20.01 12.72 -0.66
C GLU A 359 18.74 13.56 -0.57
N CYS A 360 17.55 12.98 -0.77
CA CYS A 360 16.28 13.68 -0.60
C CYS A 360 16.06 14.11 0.86
N VAL A 361 16.36 13.23 1.84
CA VAL A 361 16.28 13.59 3.28
C VAL A 361 17.29 14.70 3.61
N GLY A 362 18.54 14.60 3.11
CA GLY A 362 19.58 15.62 3.28
C GLY A 362 19.17 16.96 2.71
N TRP A 363 18.64 16.98 1.49
CA TRP A 363 18.10 18.17 0.85
C TRP A 363 16.95 18.79 1.65
N CYS A 364 16.04 17.97 2.20
CA CYS A 364 14.97 18.47 3.06
C CYS A 364 15.53 19.19 4.31
N ILE A 365 16.60 18.66 4.94
CA ILE A 365 17.27 19.30 6.08
C ILE A 365 17.85 20.66 5.66
N GLU A 366 18.59 20.70 4.56
CA GLU A 366 19.21 21.92 4.04
C GLU A 366 18.18 23.03 3.77
N VAL A 367 17.05 22.67 3.14
CA VAL A 367 15.98 23.64 2.89
C VAL A 367 15.33 24.08 4.20
N LEU A 368 15.05 23.17 5.14
CA LEU A 368 14.46 23.51 6.44
C LEU A 368 15.37 24.40 7.30
N GLU A 369 16.69 24.26 7.18
CA GLU A 369 17.68 25.12 7.84
C GLU A 369 17.65 26.57 7.35
N GLN A 370 17.27 26.78 6.08
CA GLN A 370 17.11 28.11 5.50
C GLN A 370 15.82 28.80 5.94
N THR A 371 14.99 28.15 6.77
CA THR A 371 13.70 28.68 7.26
C THR A 371 12.82 29.19 6.12
N PRO A 372 12.38 28.29 5.21
CA PRO A 372 11.68 28.71 4.00
C PRO A 372 10.38 29.41 4.39
N ALA A 373 10.08 30.51 3.71
CA ALA A 373 8.84 31.23 3.95
C ALA A 373 7.65 30.30 3.67
N ILE A 374 6.81 30.06 4.68
CA ILE A 374 5.55 29.35 4.50
C ILE A 374 4.60 30.31 3.79
N PRO A 375 4.06 29.97 2.60
CA PRO A 375 3.17 30.86 1.86
C PRO A 375 2.01 31.37 2.71
N GLU A 376 1.73 32.67 2.66
CA GLU A 376 0.64 33.33 3.41
C GLU A 376 -0.71 32.65 3.21
N ASP A 377 -0.97 32.20 1.98
CA ASP A 377 -2.19 31.49 1.60
C ASP A 377 -2.45 30.24 2.46
N ILE A 378 -1.41 29.56 2.94
CA ILE A 378 -1.57 28.36 3.80
C ILE A 378 -1.96 28.73 5.23
N TRP A 379 -1.57 29.90 5.72
CA TRP A 379 -1.87 30.32 7.09
C TRP A 379 -3.35 30.64 7.30
N THR A 380 -4.05 31.00 6.22
CA THR A 380 -5.46 31.40 6.28
C THR A 380 -6.43 30.23 6.41
N VAL A 381 -5.97 29.00 6.21
CA VAL A 381 -6.78 27.80 6.41
C VAL A 381 -7.00 27.64 7.90
N GLY A 382 -8.24 27.82 8.36
CA GLY A 382 -8.61 27.82 9.78
C GLY A 382 -8.00 26.65 10.53
N ILE A 383 -7.00 26.95 11.36
CA ILE A 383 -6.25 25.97 12.12
C ILE A 383 -7.13 25.58 13.31
N ASN A 384 -7.61 24.34 13.31
CA ASN A 384 -7.90 23.71 14.60
C ASN A 384 -6.54 23.35 15.20
N ASP A 385 -6.20 23.94 16.35
CA ASP A 385 -4.92 23.72 17.02
C ASP A 385 -4.61 22.22 17.13
N GLY A 386 -3.43 21.81 16.66
CA GLY A 386 -2.93 20.43 16.77
C GLY A 386 -3.08 19.54 15.52
N ASP A 387 -3.51 20.07 14.38
CA ASP A 387 -3.65 19.27 13.15
C ASP A 387 -2.28 18.96 12.49
N GLU A 388 -1.72 17.79 12.80
CA GLU A 388 -0.47 17.26 12.22
C GLU A 388 -0.54 17.18 10.68
N LEU A 389 -1.73 16.92 10.12
CA LEU A 389 -1.93 16.83 8.67
C LEU A 389 -1.70 18.18 8.00
N GLN A 390 -2.23 19.27 8.57
CA GLN A 390 -1.99 20.62 8.04
C GLN A 390 -0.52 21.02 8.13
N THR A 391 0.15 20.66 9.24
CA THR A 391 1.58 20.91 9.40
C THR A 391 2.39 20.19 8.33
N THR A 392 2.01 18.96 8.01
CA THR A 392 2.64 18.16 6.94
C THR A 392 2.49 18.84 5.59
N TYR A 393 1.28 19.26 5.21
CA TYR A 393 1.09 19.96 3.94
C TYR A 393 1.80 21.30 3.88
N LYS A 394 1.90 22.04 5.00
CA LYS A 394 2.73 23.27 5.09
C LYS A 394 4.18 22.98 4.73
N VAL A 395 4.76 21.96 5.37
CA VAL A 395 6.15 21.53 5.11
C VAL A 395 6.31 21.10 3.66
N LEU A 396 5.40 20.26 3.17
CA LEU A 396 5.42 19.75 1.81
C LEU A 396 5.36 20.89 0.77
N CYS A 397 4.46 21.86 0.94
CA CYS A 397 4.36 23.00 0.04
C CYS A 397 5.58 23.91 0.08
N SER A 398 6.17 24.14 1.27
CA SER A 398 7.41 24.90 1.41
C SER A 398 8.57 24.22 0.68
N LEU A 399 8.73 22.89 0.87
CA LEU A 399 9.77 22.12 0.18
C LEU A 399 9.51 22.09 -1.34
N TRP A 400 8.29 21.78 -1.76
CA TRP A 400 7.87 21.79 -3.17
C TRP A 400 8.22 23.11 -3.86
N ARG A 401 7.83 24.25 -3.28
CA ARG A 401 8.09 25.56 -3.88
C ARG A 401 9.58 25.83 -4.04
N THR A 402 10.39 25.46 -3.04
CA THR A 402 11.86 25.57 -3.12
C THR A 402 12.40 24.69 -4.23
N TRP A 403 11.96 23.44 -4.32
CA TRP A 403 12.39 22.50 -5.36
C TRP A 403 12.04 22.99 -6.77
N ILE A 404 10.80 23.43 -7.00
CA ILE A 404 10.39 24.01 -8.29
C ILE A 404 11.22 25.26 -8.63
N THR A 405 11.49 26.12 -7.65
CA THR A 405 12.34 27.30 -7.85
C THR A 405 13.75 26.89 -8.31
N TRP A 406 14.29 25.80 -7.77
CA TRP A 406 15.60 25.29 -8.15
C TRP A 406 15.60 24.71 -9.57
N ILE A 407 14.60 23.88 -9.91
CA ILE A 407 14.44 23.33 -11.27
C ILE A 407 14.29 24.44 -12.31
N GLN A 408 13.51 25.48 -12.01
CA GLN A 408 13.32 26.62 -12.92
C GLN A 408 14.57 27.50 -13.06
N ASN A 409 15.54 27.42 -12.13
CA ASN A 409 16.74 28.26 -12.10
C ASN A 409 18.03 27.42 -11.94
N PRO A 410 18.33 26.49 -12.88
CA PRO A 410 19.44 25.55 -12.74
C PRO A 410 20.82 26.21 -12.70
N PHE A 411 20.93 27.47 -13.16
CA PHE A 411 22.17 28.24 -13.07
C PHE A 411 22.43 28.86 -11.70
N ARG A 412 21.41 28.95 -10.83
CA ARG A 412 21.50 29.58 -9.51
C ARG A 412 21.62 28.57 -8.37
N TYR A 413 21.13 27.36 -8.58
CA TYR A 413 21.06 26.32 -7.57
C TYR A 413 21.76 25.06 -8.06
N PRO A 414 22.42 24.30 -7.18
CA PRO A 414 22.98 23.01 -7.56
C PRO A 414 21.85 22.09 -8.04
N SER A 415 22.15 21.24 -9.04
CA SER A 415 21.20 20.19 -9.45
C SER A 415 20.84 19.33 -8.23
N THR A 416 19.56 19.04 -8.07
CA THR A 416 19.06 18.10 -7.09
C THR A 416 19.21 16.69 -7.63
N SER A 417 20.41 16.11 -7.48
CA SER A 417 20.75 14.76 -7.92
C SER A 417 19.71 13.73 -7.50
N TRP A 418 19.15 13.85 -6.29
CA TRP A 418 18.11 12.93 -5.81
C TRP A 418 16.91 12.87 -6.75
N SER A 419 16.46 14.02 -7.28
CA SER A 419 15.25 14.10 -8.09
C SER A 419 15.43 13.56 -9.51
N GLU A 420 16.64 13.61 -10.04
CA GLU A 420 16.97 13.10 -11.37
C GLU A 420 17.06 11.57 -11.37
N HIS A 421 17.48 10.98 -10.26
CA HIS A 421 17.67 9.53 -10.14
C HIS A 421 16.47 8.77 -9.55
N THR A 422 15.36 9.42 -9.17
CA THR A 422 14.26 8.69 -8.48
C THR A 422 13.59 7.65 -9.38
N VAL A 423 13.38 7.96 -10.66
CA VAL A 423 12.74 7.04 -11.60
C VAL A 423 13.66 5.85 -11.87
N GLU A 424 14.95 6.11 -12.09
CA GLU A 424 15.94 5.06 -12.31
C GLU A 424 16.15 4.18 -11.06
N GLN A 425 16.20 4.75 -9.86
CA GLN A 425 16.52 3.98 -8.65
C GLN A 425 15.29 3.36 -7.97
N LEU A 426 14.14 4.01 -8.05
CA LEU A 426 12.93 3.64 -7.28
C LEU A 426 11.68 3.39 -8.16
N GLY A 427 11.73 3.68 -9.47
CA GLY A 427 10.56 3.55 -10.35
C GLY A 427 9.43 4.55 -10.05
N ILE A 428 9.67 5.57 -9.21
CA ILE A 428 8.65 6.57 -8.83
C ILE A 428 9.08 8.00 -9.18
N PRO A 429 8.14 8.92 -9.40
CA PRO A 429 8.46 10.32 -9.65
C PRO A 429 9.03 10.98 -8.39
N ALA A 430 9.85 12.02 -8.60
CA ALA A 430 10.52 12.75 -7.52
C ALA A 430 9.54 13.39 -6.51
N SER A 431 8.36 13.82 -6.96
CA SER A 431 7.28 14.31 -6.11
C SER A 431 6.73 13.23 -5.15
N SER A 432 6.67 11.97 -5.59
CA SER A 432 6.27 10.84 -4.74
C SER A 432 7.33 10.52 -3.69
N LEU A 433 8.62 10.55 -4.06
CA LEU A 433 9.71 10.41 -3.10
C LEU A 433 9.67 11.54 -2.06
N LEU A 434 9.59 12.79 -2.51
CA LEU A 434 9.54 13.96 -1.63
C LEU A 434 8.37 13.88 -0.65
N THR A 435 7.17 13.57 -1.15
CA THR A 435 5.98 13.46 -0.30
C THR A 435 6.13 12.34 0.73
N THR A 436 6.65 11.18 0.32
CA THR A 436 6.90 10.04 1.22
C THR A 436 7.92 10.40 2.30
N VAL A 437 9.04 11.05 1.93
CA VAL A 437 10.06 11.51 2.86
C VAL A 437 9.48 12.52 3.85
N VAL A 438 8.64 13.45 3.40
CA VAL A 438 7.96 14.40 4.30
C VAL A 438 7.06 13.65 5.29
N CYS A 439 6.28 12.66 4.85
CA CYS A 439 5.48 11.84 5.76
C CYS A 439 6.36 11.11 6.79
N MET A 440 7.49 10.53 6.37
CA MET A 440 8.44 9.86 7.27
C MET A 440 9.06 10.83 8.27
N ILE A 441 9.43 12.04 7.84
CA ILE A 441 9.92 13.10 8.74
C ILE A 441 8.84 13.41 9.77
N MET A 442 7.58 13.60 9.35
CA MET A 442 6.49 13.94 10.26
C MET A 442 6.16 12.81 11.24
N ALA A 443 6.23 11.55 10.81
CA ALA A 443 6.01 10.37 11.62
C ALA A 443 7.18 10.03 12.56
N THR A 444 8.35 10.65 12.40
CA THR A 444 9.49 10.43 13.29
C THR A 444 9.24 11.07 14.66
N ASN A 445 9.21 10.27 15.72
CA ASN A 445 9.07 10.78 17.08
C ASN A 445 10.40 11.36 17.58
N PRO A 446 10.45 12.61 18.06
CA PRO A 446 11.64 13.10 18.74
C PRO A 446 11.78 12.31 20.05
N THR A 447 12.98 11.83 20.35
CA THR A 447 13.28 11.27 21.68
C THR A 447 12.85 12.27 22.74
N VAL A 448 12.03 11.82 23.69
CA VAL A 448 11.31 12.62 24.69
C VAL A 448 12.30 13.39 25.57
N GLU A 449 12.79 14.53 25.08
CA GLU A 449 13.44 15.55 25.90
C GLU A 449 12.41 16.64 26.21
N ALA A 450 12.00 16.61 27.48
CA ALA A 450 10.89 17.35 28.07
C ALA A 450 10.93 18.86 27.76
N GLY A 451 9.93 19.32 27.01
CA GLY A 451 9.70 20.73 26.73
C GLY A 451 8.57 20.92 25.72
N ALA A 452 7.43 20.26 25.94
CA ALA A 452 6.32 20.16 24.98
C ALA A 452 5.47 21.44 24.81
N ASP A 453 5.80 22.52 25.51
CA ASP A 453 4.79 23.54 25.83
C ASP A 453 4.69 24.73 24.85
N ASN A 454 5.28 24.68 23.63
CA ASN A 454 5.12 25.82 22.71
C ASN A 454 5.19 25.50 21.20
N TYR A 455 4.26 24.68 20.71
CA TYR A 455 4.05 24.43 19.27
C TYR A 455 3.45 25.64 18.50
N TYR A 456 3.13 26.74 19.17
CA TYR A 456 2.48 27.90 18.56
C TYR A 456 3.44 28.81 17.76
N ASN A 457 4.75 28.62 17.91
CA ASN A 457 5.74 29.41 17.17
C ASN A 457 6.17 28.65 15.90
N ALA A 458 5.95 29.25 14.72
CA ALA A 458 6.40 28.71 13.43
C ALA A 458 7.88 28.30 13.44
N ALA A 459 8.73 29.08 14.11
CA ALA A 459 10.15 28.78 14.25
C ALA A 459 10.40 27.52 15.09
N ALA A 460 9.62 27.32 16.17
CA ALA A 460 9.71 26.12 17.01
C ALA A 460 9.23 24.88 16.25
N THR A 461 8.16 25.00 15.45
CA THR A 461 7.66 23.93 14.59
C THR A 461 8.70 23.53 13.54
N ILE A 462 9.28 24.49 12.81
CA ILE A 462 10.35 24.21 11.84
C ILE A 462 11.57 23.58 12.53
N GLN A 463 11.96 24.06 13.71
CA GLN A 463 13.06 23.47 14.47
C GLN A 463 12.76 22.01 14.88
N CYS A 464 11.52 21.71 15.28
CA CYS A 464 11.08 20.36 15.60
C CYS A 464 11.15 19.45 14.38
N ILE A 465 10.60 19.88 13.23
CA ILE A 465 10.64 19.13 11.97
C ILE A 465 12.08 18.89 11.52
N ARG A 466 12.95 19.89 11.65
CA ARG A 466 14.39 19.74 11.36
C ARG A 466 15.02 18.65 12.21
N ARG A 467 14.76 18.63 13.53
CA ARG A 467 15.27 17.57 14.41
C ARG A 467 14.77 16.19 13.97
N LYS A 468 13.49 16.06 13.63
CA LYS A 468 12.91 14.83 13.10
C LYS A 468 13.62 14.38 11.81
N ALA A 469 13.86 15.30 10.88
CA ALA A 469 14.60 15.03 9.64
C ALA A 469 16.04 14.61 9.90
N SER A 470 16.74 15.25 10.85
CA SER A 470 18.09 14.85 11.26
C SER A 470 18.15 13.45 11.86
N ILE A 471 17.17 13.08 12.70
CA ILE A 471 17.05 11.71 13.25
C ILE A 471 16.87 10.72 12.09
N LEU A 472 15.95 11.01 11.17
CA LEU A 472 15.72 10.17 10.00
C LEU A 472 16.98 10.02 9.13
N ASN A 473 17.72 11.11 8.90
CA ASN A 473 18.98 11.08 8.17
C ASN A 473 20.07 10.30 8.92
N SER A 474 20.09 10.31 10.25
CA SER A 474 21.05 9.53 11.04
C SER A 474 20.72 8.04 11.12
N THR A 475 19.51 7.64 10.69
CA THR A 475 19.08 6.24 10.68
C THR A 475 19.95 5.43 9.72
N ASP A 476 20.23 4.18 10.09
CA ASP A 476 21.03 3.31 9.24
C ASP A 476 20.37 3.08 7.87
N PRO A 477 21.18 2.85 6.82
CA PRO A 477 20.72 2.60 5.45
C PRO A 477 19.51 1.67 5.30
N GLN A 478 19.56 0.52 5.98
CA GLN A 478 18.59 -0.54 5.82
C GLN A 478 17.27 -0.19 6.52
N THR A 479 17.35 0.35 7.73
CA THR A 479 16.19 0.81 8.48
C THR A 479 15.52 1.98 7.78
N LEU A 480 16.27 2.90 7.18
CA LEU A 480 15.71 4.00 6.38
C LEU A 480 14.89 3.47 5.20
N LEU A 481 15.43 2.51 4.45
CA LEU A 481 14.73 1.90 3.32
C LEU A 481 13.49 1.09 3.75
N ARG A 482 13.57 0.34 4.86
CA ARG A 482 12.42 -0.37 5.42
C ARG A 482 11.30 0.59 5.83
N ARG A 483 11.64 1.69 6.51
CA ARG A 483 10.68 2.76 6.87
C ARG A 483 10.06 3.39 5.62
N PHE A 484 10.85 3.62 4.58
CA PHE A 484 10.36 4.11 3.30
C PHE A 484 9.36 3.14 2.66
N LEU A 485 9.72 1.86 2.52
CA LEU A 485 8.82 0.84 1.95
C LEU A 485 7.51 0.71 2.75
N TYR A 486 7.61 0.75 4.08
CA TYR A 486 6.44 0.72 4.96
C TYR A 486 5.53 1.95 4.76
N GLN A 487 6.12 3.16 4.69
CA GLN A 487 5.37 4.38 4.43
C GLN A 487 4.67 4.35 3.06
N VAL A 488 5.38 3.91 2.02
CA VAL A 488 4.82 3.81 0.66
C VAL A 488 3.67 2.81 0.64
N ARG A 489 3.84 1.64 1.29
CA ARG A 489 2.80 0.62 1.45
C ARG A 489 1.54 1.18 2.10
N GLU A 490 1.66 1.78 3.28
CA GLU A 490 0.51 2.35 4.02
C GLU A 490 -0.23 3.40 3.18
N THR A 491 0.52 4.27 2.51
CA THR A 491 -0.03 5.33 1.65
C THR A 491 -0.80 4.75 0.46
N SER A 492 -0.30 3.65 -0.12
CA SER A 492 -0.93 2.95 -1.25
C SER A 492 -2.11 2.09 -0.84
N GLU A 493 -2.05 1.40 0.30
CA GLU A 493 -3.16 0.59 0.82
C GLU A 493 -4.43 1.44 0.99
N LEU A 494 -4.31 2.66 1.53
CA LEU A 494 -5.47 3.57 1.55
C LEU A 494 -5.98 3.86 0.15
N ARG A 495 -5.10 4.23 -0.80
CA ARG A 495 -5.52 4.58 -2.17
C ARG A 495 -6.26 3.44 -2.84
N MET A 496 -5.75 2.21 -2.70
CA MET A 496 -6.30 1.05 -3.38
C MET A 496 -7.52 0.46 -2.68
N THR A 497 -7.68 0.60 -1.35
CA THR A 497 -8.84 0.06 -0.62
C THR A 497 -10.05 1.01 -0.62
N THR A 498 -9.84 2.34 -0.67
CA THR A 498 -10.98 3.28 -0.54
C THR A 498 -11.92 3.27 -1.75
N THR A 499 -11.51 2.77 -2.91
CA THR A 499 -12.39 2.53 -4.07
C THR A 499 -13.57 1.61 -3.74
N ARG A 500 -13.49 0.82 -2.66
CA ARG A 500 -14.55 -0.11 -2.24
C ARG A 500 -15.50 0.46 -1.19
N LEU A 501 -15.00 1.38 -0.38
CA LEU A 501 -15.71 1.87 0.79
C LEU A 501 -15.90 3.37 0.64
N ASN A 502 -17.11 3.81 0.27
CA ASN A 502 -17.57 5.21 0.29
C ASN A 502 -17.46 5.89 1.69
N ASN A 503 -16.80 5.26 2.65
CA ASN A 503 -16.69 5.65 4.06
C ASN A 503 -15.25 5.90 4.51
N GLY A 504 -14.28 5.99 3.59
CA GLY A 504 -12.91 6.36 3.94
C GLY A 504 -12.82 7.75 4.61
N PRO A 505 -11.74 8.03 5.36
CA PRO A 505 -11.52 9.35 5.94
C PRO A 505 -11.35 10.38 4.81
N ASN A 506 -12.42 11.14 4.54
CA ASN A 506 -12.38 12.21 3.55
C ASN A 506 -11.74 13.46 4.14
N VAL A 507 -10.66 13.92 3.51
CA VAL A 507 -10.11 15.25 3.80
C VAL A 507 -11.09 16.29 3.26
N PRO A 508 -11.54 17.26 4.08
CA PRO A 508 -12.41 18.33 3.59
C PRO A 508 -11.75 19.07 2.42
N LEU A 509 -12.51 19.36 1.36
CA LEU A 509 -12.02 20.09 0.19
C LEU A 509 -11.37 21.43 0.56
N SER A 510 -11.88 22.09 1.61
CA SER A 510 -11.31 23.32 2.18
C SER A 510 -9.89 23.17 2.68
N THR A 511 -9.49 21.96 3.10
CA THR A 511 -8.13 21.66 3.55
C THR A 511 -7.20 21.54 2.34
N ILE A 512 -7.59 20.83 1.28
CA ILE A 512 -6.68 20.60 0.14
C ILE A 512 -6.63 21.74 -0.88
N ALA A 513 -7.73 22.48 -1.07
CA ALA A 513 -7.83 23.48 -2.13
C ALA A 513 -6.71 24.55 -2.10
N PRO A 514 -6.30 25.08 -0.93
CA PRO A 514 -5.15 25.99 -0.82
C PRO A 514 -3.84 25.33 -1.26
N PHE A 515 -3.62 24.06 -0.91
CA PHE A 515 -2.43 23.31 -1.31
C PHE A 515 -2.38 23.09 -2.81
N ARG A 516 -3.51 22.69 -3.44
CA ARG A 516 -3.62 22.55 -4.90
C ARG A 516 -3.23 23.86 -5.59
N LYS A 517 -3.81 24.97 -5.14
CA LYS A 517 -3.54 26.31 -5.69
C LYS A 517 -2.05 26.65 -5.63
N ILE A 518 -1.38 26.33 -4.52
CA ILE A 518 0.05 26.59 -4.35
C ILE A 518 0.89 25.74 -5.30
N ILE A 519 0.59 24.44 -5.40
CA ILE A 519 1.29 23.52 -6.32
C ILE A 519 1.20 24.05 -7.75
N ALA A 520 0.00 24.38 -8.22
CA ALA A 520 -0.22 24.89 -9.57
C ALA A 520 0.40 26.27 -9.80
N SER A 521 0.30 27.18 -8.82
CA SER A 521 0.89 28.52 -8.92
C SER A 521 2.42 28.50 -9.02
N ALA A 522 3.09 27.52 -8.37
CA ALA A 522 4.53 27.36 -8.48
C ALA A 522 4.98 27.01 -9.91
N LEU A 523 4.10 26.37 -10.68
CA LEU A 523 4.30 25.97 -12.07
C LEU A 523 3.69 26.94 -13.08
N ASN A 524 2.95 27.96 -12.62
CA ASN A 524 2.15 28.86 -13.45
C ASN A 524 1.17 28.10 -14.37
N LEU A 525 0.49 27.11 -13.81
CA LEU A 525 -0.51 26.29 -14.51
C LEU A 525 -1.90 26.44 -13.88
N ASP A 526 -2.93 26.12 -14.67
CA ASP A 526 -4.30 26.02 -14.19
C ASP A 526 -4.55 24.66 -13.53
N LEU A 527 -5.56 24.60 -12.66
CA LEU A 527 -6.00 23.35 -12.03
C LEU A 527 -7.28 22.83 -12.67
N PRO A 528 -7.43 21.50 -12.78
CA PRO A 528 -8.74 20.91 -13.02
C PRO A 528 -9.73 21.31 -11.91
N ALA A 529 -10.99 21.50 -12.29
CA ALA A 529 -12.06 21.66 -11.32
C ALA A 529 -12.14 20.40 -10.43
N LEU A 530 -12.37 20.59 -9.14
CA LEU A 530 -12.51 19.48 -8.19
C LEU A 530 -13.97 19.41 -7.77
N PRO A 531 -14.76 18.45 -8.30
CA PRO A 531 -16.17 18.34 -7.97
C PRO A 531 -16.40 18.18 -6.47
N GLU A 532 -17.53 18.71 -5.98
CA GLU A 532 -17.97 18.42 -4.62
C GLU A 532 -18.14 16.90 -4.43
N GLY A 533 -17.69 16.40 -3.28
CA GLY A 533 -17.72 14.97 -2.97
C GLY A 533 -16.53 14.17 -3.53
N THR A 534 -15.55 14.81 -4.17
CA THR A 534 -14.30 14.13 -4.54
C THR A 534 -13.59 13.57 -3.31
N ILE A 535 -13.22 12.30 -3.37
CA ILE A 535 -12.48 11.60 -2.33
C ILE A 535 -11.01 12.00 -2.44
N ILE A 536 -10.50 12.64 -1.39
CA ILE A 536 -9.09 12.99 -1.24
C ILE A 536 -8.53 12.12 -0.13
N HIS A 537 -7.50 11.35 -0.46
CA HIS A 537 -6.83 10.52 0.53
C HIS A 537 -5.91 11.40 1.40
N PRO A 538 -5.99 11.32 2.73
CA PRO A 538 -5.07 12.04 3.59
C PRO A 538 -3.64 11.50 3.44
N LEU A 539 -2.66 12.38 3.67
CA LEU A 539 -1.30 11.94 3.97
C LEU A 539 -1.32 11.18 5.30
N ILE A 540 -0.73 9.98 5.32
CA ILE A 540 -0.74 9.10 6.49
C ILE A 540 0.58 9.22 7.23
N PHE A 541 0.51 9.25 8.55
CA PHE A 541 1.64 9.12 9.45
C PHE A 541 1.55 7.77 10.14
N PRO A 542 2.04 6.69 9.51
CA PRO A 542 2.10 5.42 10.20
C PRO A 542 3.03 5.58 11.40
N ASP A 543 2.65 5.00 12.52
CA ASP A 543 3.47 5.02 13.72
C ASP A 543 4.71 4.15 13.47
N LEU A 544 5.81 4.80 13.11
CA LEU A 544 7.07 4.16 12.72
C LEU A 544 7.71 3.38 13.88
N ASP A 545 7.27 3.63 15.12
CA ASP A 545 7.74 2.94 16.32
C ASP A 545 6.86 1.74 16.69
N LYS A 546 5.76 1.48 15.95
CA LYS A 546 4.93 0.29 16.21
C LYS A 546 5.75 -0.98 16.04
N PRO A 547 5.56 -1.96 16.94
CA PRO A 547 6.31 -3.20 16.92
C PRO A 547 6.08 -4.02 15.64
N GLY A 548 5.09 -3.74 14.79
CA GLY A 548 5.02 -4.37 13.46
C GLY A 548 6.27 -4.13 12.61
N VAL A 549 6.86 -2.92 12.72
CA VAL A 549 8.13 -2.54 12.09
C VAL A 549 9.32 -3.16 12.87
N ALA A 550 9.24 -3.20 14.20
CA ALA A 550 10.31 -3.72 15.06
C ALA A 550 10.34 -5.25 15.23
N VAL A 551 9.27 -5.99 14.95
CA VAL A 551 9.19 -7.47 15.07
C VAL A 551 10.06 -8.13 13.99
N VAL A 552 10.29 -7.45 12.86
CA VAL A 552 11.32 -7.82 11.90
C VAL A 552 12.73 -7.58 12.48
N GLU A 553 12.94 -6.51 13.25
CA GLU A 553 14.23 -6.21 13.91
C GLU A 553 14.56 -7.17 15.06
N GLU A 554 13.57 -7.57 15.87
CA GLU A 554 13.79 -8.35 17.10
C GLU A 554 13.90 -9.86 16.83
N ARG A 555 13.26 -10.37 15.76
CA ARG A 555 13.48 -11.73 15.24
C ARG A 555 14.91 -11.95 14.72
N GLN A 556 15.57 -10.91 14.22
CA GLN A 556 16.98 -10.98 13.80
C GLN A 556 17.96 -10.89 14.99
N ARG A 557 17.59 -10.20 16.08
CA ARG A 557 18.41 -10.12 17.31
C ARG A 557 18.39 -11.42 18.12
N SER A 558 17.28 -12.16 18.11
CA SER A 558 17.12 -13.39 18.89
C SER A 558 17.73 -14.64 18.23
N SER A 559 18.02 -14.60 16.93
CA SER A 559 18.62 -15.73 16.18
C SER A 559 20.15 -15.70 16.09
N SER A 560 20.82 -14.68 16.61
CA SER A 560 22.26 -14.44 16.39
C SER A 560 23.11 -14.34 17.65
N ALA A 561 22.59 -14.72 18.83
CA ALA A 561 23.42 -14.85 20.03
C ALA A 561 24.16 -16.20 19.98
N PRO A 562 25.49 -16.24 19.79
CA PRO A 562 26.23 -17.47 20.00
C PRO A 562 26.27 -17.73 21.51
N GLU A 563 25.89 -18.93 21.94
CA GLU A 563 26.25 -19.42 23.26
C GLU A 563 27.78 -19.38 23.38
N MET A 564 28.29 -18.35 24.05
CA MET A 564 29.70 -18.26 24.40
C MET A 564 30.00 -19.34 25.43
N GLY A 565 30.47 -20.49 24.93
CA GLY A 565 31.14 -21.49 25.74
C GLY A 565 32.33 -20.85 26.46
N LEU A 566 32.35 -21.00 27.78
CA LEU A 566 33.48 -20.68 28.65
C LEU A 566 34.75 -21.37 28.12
N VAL A 567 35.65 -20.61 27.50
CA VAL A 567 37.02 -21.06 27.24
C VAL A 567 37.91 -20.54 28.37
N SER A 568 38.43 -21.51 29.11
CA SER A 568 39.36 -21.37 30.22
C SER A 568 40.66 -20.65 29.85
N HIS A 569 41.11 -19.80 30.76
CA HIS A 569 42.42 -19.15 30.79
C HIS A 569 43.59 -20.12 30.56
N THR A 570 44.47 -19.78 29.62
CA THR A 570 45.89 -20.16 29.66
C THR A 570 46.76 -18.93 29.46
N THR A 571 47.44 -18.56 30.54
CA THR A 571 48.58 -17.66 30.61
C THR A 571 49.69 -18.08 29.65
N TYR A 572 50.17 -17.17 28.80
CA TYR A 572 51.54 -17.22 28.29
C TYR A 572 52.12 -15.81 28.18
N SER A 573 53.33 -15.74 28.72
CA SER A 573 54.22 -14.61 28.97
C SER A 573 54.89 -14.06 27.71
N GLU A 574 55.12 -12.74 27.68
CA GLU A 574 56.06 -12.07 26.78
C GLU A 574 57.51 -12.58 26.99
N PRO A 575 58.43 -12.37 26.02
CA PRO A 575 59.21 -11.12 26.07
C PRO A 575 59.58 -10.49 24.71
N PHE A 576 59.68 -9.16 24.74
CA PHE A 576 60.64 -8.26 24.03
C PHE A 576 61.29 -8.69 22.71
N SER A 577 61.10 -7.86 21.67
CA SER A 577 62.25 -7.22 20.97
C SER A 577 61.81 -6.05 20.09
N SER A 578 62.45 -4.90 20.36
CA SER A 578 62.62 -3.71 19.52
C SER A 578 63.04 -4.00 18.08
N VAL A 579 62.70 -3.11 17.13
CA VAL A 579 63.66 -2.33 16.29
C VAL A 579 62.99 -1.65 15.07
N GLN A 580 63.25 -0.33 15.00
CA GLN A 580 63.47 0.59 13.85
C GLN A 580 62.36 0.97 12.84
N TRP A 581 62.19 2.29 12.80
CA TRP A 581 61.81 3.13 11.66
C TRP A 581 62.95 3.23 10.63
N ALA A 582 62.61 3.18 9.34
CA ALA A 582 63.13 4.05 8.28
C ALA A 582 62.50 3.66 6.92
N GLY A 583 62.07 4.68 6.16
CA GLY A 583 61.54 4.57 4.81
C GLY A 583 60.59 5.72 4.51
#